data_AF-A0A7J7HQ32-F1
#
_entry.id   AF-A0A7J7HQ32-F1
#
_cell.length_a   1.000
_cell.length_b   1.000
_cell.length_c   1.000
_cell.angle_alpha   90.00
_cell.angle_beta   90.00
_cell.angle_gamma   90.00
#
_symmetry.space_group_name_H-M   'P 1'
#
loop_
_entity.id
_entity.type
_entity.pdbx_description
1 polymer ?
#
loop_
_entity_poly.entity_id
_entity_poly.type
_entity_poly.pdbx_seq_one_letter_code
_entity_poly.pdbx_strand_id
1 'polypeptide(L)'
;MWASTHNDNLKEKMYVVVSALSASRDKMGTGYLSAFPSEQFDRFEAIKPVWAPYYTIHKIMAGLLDQYILTENAQALKMLTWMVDYFYNSVLNLITKYSVERHYLSLNEETGGMNDVLYKLYAVTGDWRHLLLAHLFDKPCSLRLLAVKRQILVTH
;
A
#
# COMPACT_ATOMS: atom_id res chain seq x y z
N MET A 1 13.53 13.80 -7.32
CA MET A 1 14.24 14.00 -8.62
C MET A 1 13.47 14.95 -9.54
N TRP A 2 12.22 14.69 -9.96
CA TRP A 2 11.42 15.70 -10.67
C TRP A 2 11.11 16.94 -9.81
N ALA A 3 10.61 16.76 -8.59
CA ALA A 3 10.28 17.88 -7.69
C ALA A 3 11.46 18.85 -7.42
N SER A 4 12.68 18.38 -7.57
CA SER A 4 13.91 19.18 -7.38
C SER A 4 14.41 19.82 -8.67
N THR A 5 13.98 19.35 -9.84
CA THR A 5 14.54 19.74 -11.15
C THR A 5 13.50 20.31 -12.11
N HIS A 6 12.21 20.08 -11.87
CA HIS A 6 11.08 20.41 -12.75
C HIS A 6 11.30 19.98 -14.21
N ASN A 7 12.08 18.91 -14.42
CA ASN A 7 12.46 18.47 -15.75
C ASN A 7 11.30 17.75 -16.45
N ASP A 8 10.77 18.35 -17.51
CA ASP A 8 9.60 17.81 -18.23
C ASP A 8 9.83 16.41 -18.83
N ASN A 9 11.06 16.05 -19.20
CA ASN A 9 11.38 14.70 -19.67
C ASN A 9 11.17 13.64 -18.56
N LEU A 10 11.47 14.00 -17.31
CA LEU A 10 11.20 13.11 -16.16
C LEU A 10 9.69 13.01 -15.91
N LYS A 11 8.94 14.10 -16.08
CA LYS A 11 7.47 14.09 -15.99
C LYS A 11 6.88 13.16 -17.03
N GLU A 12 7.31 13.26 -18.29
CA GLU A 12 6.82 12.41 -19.38
C GLU A 12 7.09 10.92 -19.12
N LYS A 13 8.29 10.57 -18.66
CA LYS A 13 8.62 9.18 -18.27
C LYS A 13 7.74 8.66 -17.12
N MET A 14 7.44 9.51 -16.14
CA MET A 14 6.53 9.16 -15.04
C MET A 14 5.12 8.83 -15.56
N TYR A 15 4.60 9.64 -16.49
CA TYR A 15 3.31 9.39 -17.13
C TYR A 15 3.30 8.09 -17.96
N VAL A 16 4.36 7.83 -18.73
CA VAL A 16 4.46 6.60 -19.55
C VAL A 16 4.39 5.34 -18.69
N VAL A 17 5.07 5.32 -17.54
CA VAL A 17 5.04 4.16 -16.63
C VAL A 17 3.63 3.92 -16.08
N VAL A 18 2.94 4.97 -15.63
CA VAL A 18 1.55 4.84 -15.14
C VAL A 18 0.61 4.38 -16.24
N SER A 19 0.77 4.91 -17.45
CA SER A 19 -0.02 4.49 -18.62
C SER A 19 0.21 3.00 -18.95
N ALA A 20 1.45 2.54 -18.95
CA ALA A 20 1.79 1.14 -19.21
C ALA A 20 1.23 0.19 -18.13
N LEU A 21 1.27 0.60 -16.86
CA LEU A 21 0.67 -0.16 -15.76
C LEU A 21 -0.86 -0.21 -15.88
N SER A 22 -1.50 0.91 -16.25
CA SER A 22 -2.95 0.96 -16.50
C SER A 22 -3.35 0.04 -17.65
N ALA A 23 -2.60 0.05 -18.75
CA ALA A 23 -2.88 -0.80 -19.91
C ALA A 23 -2.71 -2.30 -19.58
N SER A 24 -1.70 -2.64 -18.78
CA SER A 24 -1.50 -4.02 -18.30
C SER A 24 -2.67 -4.50 -17.43
N ARG A 25 -3.17 -3.63 -16.54
CA ARG A 25 -4.37 -3.88 -15.74
C ARG A 25 -5.60 -4.14 -16.62
N ASP A 26 -5.86 -3.25 -17.58
CA ASP A 26 -7.08 -3.31 -18.41
C ASP A 26 -7.13 -4.60 -19.23
N LYS A 27 -5.97 -5.13 -19.64
CA LYS A 27 -5.86 -6.45 -20.30
C LYS A 27 -6.08 -7.63 -19.36
N MET A 28 -5.70 -7.51 -18.09
CA MET A 28 -5.85 -8.61 -17.12
C MET A 28 -7.29 -8.76 -16.63
N GLY A 29 -8.06 -7.67 -16.50
CA GLY A 29 -9.50 -7.74 -16.20
C GLY A 29 -9.91 -8.33 -14.84
N THR A 30 -8.94 -8.74 -14.00
CA THR A 30 -9.18 -9.46 -12.74
C THR A 30 -9.28 -8.56 -11.50
N GLY A 31 -9.07 -7.25 -11.62
CA GLY A 31 -9.03 -6.38 -10.44
C GLY A 31 -7.66 -6.35 -9.73
N TYR A 32 -6.68 -7.16 -10.17
CA TYR A 32 -5.40 -7.35 -9.49
C TYR A 32 -4.25 -6.75 -10.30
N LEU A 33 -3.34 -6.02 -9.67
CA LEU A 33 -2.10 -5.55 -10.29
C LEU A 33 -0.92 -5.83 -9.36
N SER A 34 -0.07 -6.77 -9.75
CA SER A 34 1.17 -7.11 -9.05
C SER A 34 2.17 -7.71 -10.03
N ALA A 35 3.46 -7.66 -9.67
CA ALA A 35 4.54 -8.32 -10.40
C ALA A 35 4.58 -9.85 -10.17
N PHE A 36 3.68 -10.40 -9.34
CA PHE A 36 3.66 -11.82 -8.99
C PHE A 36 2.23 -12.38 -8.90
N PRO A 37 2.04 -13.71 -9.02
CA PRO A 37 0.74 -14.36 -8.94
C PRO A 37 0.01 -14.07 -7.63
N SER A 38 -1.33 -14.01 -7.66
CA SER A 38 -2.16 -13.79 -6.46
C SER A 38 -1.96 -14.86 -5.38
N GLU A 39 -1.48 -16.04 -5.74
CA GLU A 39 -1.13 -17.14 -4.82
C GLU A 39 -0.13 -16.71 -3.73
N GLN A 40 0.72 -15.71 -3.98
CA GLN A 40 1.62 -15.19 -2.95
C GLN A 40 0.84 -14.53 -1.80
N PHE A 41 -0.31 -13.91 -2.09
CA PHE A 41 -1.21 -13.39 -1.05
C PHE A 41 -1.93 -14.54 -0.34
N ASP A 42 -2.36 -15.57 -1.06
CA ASP A 42 -2.96 -16.77 -0.42
C ASP A 42 -1.99 -17.43 0.57
N ARG A 43 -0.70 -17.51 0.21
CA ARG A 43 0.36 -18.00 1.11
C ARG A 43 0.58 -17.09 2.30
N PHE A 44 0.60 -15.77 2.09
CA PHE A 44 0.70 -14.78 3.15
C PHE A 44 -0.45 -14.93 4.16
N GLU A 45 -1.68 -15.02 3.68
CA GLU A 45 -2.90 -15.23 4.47
C GLU A 45 -2.89 -16.57 5.22
N ALA A 46 -2.33 -17.60 4.56
CA ALA A 46 -2.11 -18.91 5.15
C ALA A 46 -0.92 -18.97 6.13
N ILE A 47 -0.21 -17.85 6.38
CA ILE A 47 1.02 -17.79 7.21
C ILE A 47 2.03 -18.84 6.77
N LYS A 48 2.18 -18.98 5.45
CA LYS A 48 3.21 -19.80 4.83
C LYS A 48 4.39 -18.89 4.45
N PRO A 49 5.64 -19.40 4.48
CA PRO A 49 6.80 -18.64 4.07
C PRO A 49 6.56 -18.03 2.68
N VAL A 50 6.77 -16.73 2.55
CA VAL A 50 6.57 -15.99 1.29
C VAL A 50 7.48 -14.78 1.27
N TRP A 51 7.92 -14.35 0.08
CA TRP A 51 8.81 -13.20 -0.02
C TRP A 51 8.04 -11.88 -0.11
N ALA A 52 7.64 -11.37 1.06
CA ALA A 52 7.16 -9.99 1.28
C ALA A 52 6.24 -9.41 0.18
N PRO A 53 5.06 -10.03 -0.10
CA PRO A 53 4.20 -9.60 -1.20
C PRO A 53 3.65 -8.18 -0.96
N TYR A 54 3.24 -7.88 0.27
CA TYR A 54 2.74 -6.55 0.64
C TYR A 54 3.80 -5.45 0.57
N TYR A 55 5.09 -5.77 0.81
CA TYR A 55 6.18 -4.80 0.62
C TYR A 55 6.22 -4.27 -0.81
N THR A 56 6.11 -5.16 -1.81
CA THR A 56 6.14 -4.77 -3.22
C THR A 56 4.95 -3.88 -3.57
N ILE A 57 3.76 -4.24 -3.12
CA ILE A 57 2.56 -3.42 -3.31
C ILE A 57 2.73 -2.05 -2.67
N HIS A 58 3.27 -1.99 -1.45
CA HIS A 58 3.55 -0.73 -0.77
C HIS A 58 4.46 0.18 -1.62
N LYS A 59 5.51 -0.36 -2.28
CA LYS A 59 6.38 0.45 -3.14
C LYS A 59 5.66 1.00 -4.37
N ILE A 60 4.79 0.19 -4.98
CA ILE A 60 3.97 0.64 -6.12
C ILE A 60 3.00 1.74 -5.67
N MET A 61 2.28 1.52 -4.56
CA MET A 61 1.32 2.49 -4.03
C MET A 61 1.98 3.80 -3.62
N ALA A 62 3.14 3.75 -2.95
CA ALA A 62 3.93 4.93 -2.60
C ALA A 62 4.34 5.71 -3.85
N GLY A 63 4.84 5.01 -4.88
CA GLY A 63 5.23 5.66 -6.14
C GLY A 63 4.05 6.33 -6.86
N LEU A 64 2.88 5.68 -6.89
CA LEU A 64 1.65 6.27 -7.47
C LEU A 64 1.17 7.50 -6.68
N LEU A 65 1.25 7.44 -5.35
CA LEU A 65 0.90 8.57 -4.49
C LEU A 65 1.84 9.74 -4.71
N ASP A 66 3.16 9.49 -4.79
CA ASP A 66 4.16 10.53 -5.07
C ASP A 66 3.94 11.16 -6.44
N GLN A 67 3.57 10.38 -7.47
CA GLN A 67 3.20 10.95 -8.76
C GLN A 67 2.04 11.93 -8.66
N TYR A 68 1.01 11.56 -7.90
CA TYR A 68 -0.15 12.43 -7.70
C TYR A 68 0.22 13.69 -6.91
N ILE A 69 0.88 13.55 -5.76
CA ILE A 69 1.26 14.69 -4.89
C ILE A 69 2.18 15.66 -5.63
N LEU A 70 3.13 15.16 -6.42
CA LEU A 70 4.13 16.01 -7.08
C LEU A 70 3.63 16.59 -8.40
N THR A 71 2.82 15.87 -9.16
CA THR A 71 2.52 16.24 -10.56
C THR A 71 1.03 16.35 -10.88
N GLU A 72 0.17 16.20 -9.87
CA GLU A 72 -1.30 16.19 -9.99
C GLU A 72 -1.82 15.17 -11.01
N ASN A 73 -1.09 14.06 -11.18
CA ASN A 73 -1.45 13.00 -12.12
C ASN A 73 -2.70 12.25 -11.65
N ALA A 74 -3.87 12.68 -12.13
CA ALA A 74 -5.16 12.08 -11.80
C ALA A 74 -5.24 10.58 -12.17
N GLN A 75 -4.52 10.14 -13.20
CA GLN A 75 -4.47 8.71 -13.56
C GLN A 75 -3.74 7.90 -12.48
N ALA A 76 -2.66 8.44 -11.91
CA ALA A 76 -1.94 7.79 -10.82
C ALA A 76 -2.82 7.63 -9.58
N LEU A 77 -3.59 8.67 -9.21
CA LEU A 77 -4.55 8.59 -8.10
C LEU A 77 -5.66 7.57 -8.37
N LYS A 78 -6.20 7.55 -9.60
CA LYS A 78 -7.23 6.57 -9.99
C LYS A 78 -6.71 5.13 -9.91
N MET A 79 -5.45 4.91 -10.27
CA MET A 79 -4.82 3.60 -10.14
C MET A 79 -4.59 3.22 -8.69
N LEU A 80 -4.09 4.15 -7.88
CA LEU A 80 -3.85 3.94 -6.45
C LEU A 80 -5.14 3.60 -5.70
N THR A 81 -6.19 4.39 -5.89
CA THR A 81 -7.51 4.15 -5.26
C THR A 81 -8.07 2.79 -5.63
N TRP A 82 -8.00 2.41 -6.90
CA TRP A 82 -8.41 1.09 -7.35
C TRP A 82 -7.58 -0.05 -6.72
N MET A 83 -6.25 0.11 -6.59
CA MET A 83 -5.42 -0.90 -5.91
C MET A 83 -5.82 -1.03 -4.45
N VAL A 84 -6.05 0.10 -3.77
CA VAL A 84 -6.46 0.10 -2.37
C VAL A 84 -7.85 -0.53 -2.19
N ASP A 85 -8.80 -0.27 -3.08
CA ASP A 85 -10.12 -0.93 -3.07
C ASP A 85 -9.98 -2.46 -3.19
N TYR A 86 -9.09 -2.96 -4.05
CA TYR A 86 -8.84 -4.39 -4.17
C TYR A 86 -8.32 -4.98 -2.85
N PHE A 87 -7.25 -4.41 -2.29
CA PHE A 87 -6.64 -4.94 -1.07
C PHE A 87 -7.51 -4.73 0.18
N TYR A 88 -8.32 -3.67 0.20
CA TYR A 88 -9.35 -3.47 1.22
C TYR A 88 -10.30 -4.68 1.26
N ASN A 89 -10.85 -5.05 0.11
CA ASN A 89 -11.74 -6.21 0.01
C ASN A 89 -11.03 -7.52 0.36
N SER A 90 -9.80 -7.72 -0.10
CA SER A 90 -9.02 -8.93 0.24
C SER A 90 -8.76 -9.06 1.75
N VAL A 91 -8.35 -7.97 2.42
CA VAL A 91 -8.12 -7.98 3.87
C VAL A 91 -9.43 -8.21 4.63
N LEU A 92 -10.54 -7.59 4.23
CA LEU A 92 -11.84 -7.86 4.85
C LEU A 92 -12.28 -9.32 4.66
N ASN A 93 -12.07 -9.90 3.48
CA ASN A 93 -12.36 -11.30 3.22
C ASN A 93 -11.51 -12.24 4.08
N LEU A 94 -10.21 -11.95 4.24
CA LEU A 94 -9.33 -12.67 5.16
C LEU A 94 -9.85 -12.63 6.59
N ILE A 95 -10.19 -11.44 7.09
CA ILE A 95 -10.68 -11.25 8.46
C ILE A 95 -12.01 -11.99 8.66
N THR A 96 -12.91 -11.91 7.69
CA THR A 96 -14.21 -12.59 7.72
C THR A 96 -14.05 -14.12 7.69
N LYS A 97 -13.11 -14.63 6.89
CA LYS A 97 -12.86 -16.06 6.74
C LYS A 97 -12.13 -16.67 7.92
N TYR A 98 -11.23 -15.91 8.55
CA TYR A 98 -10.40 -16.39 9.64
C TYR A 98 -10.64 -15.59 10.92
N SER A 99 -9.93 -14.47 11.11
CA SER A 99 -10.14 -13.50 12.18
C SER A 99 -9.24 -12.28 11.99
N VAL A 100 -9.43 -11.23 12.79
CA VAL A 100 -8.53 -10.07 12.81
C VAL A 100 -7.16 -10.42 13.39
N GLU A 101 -7.11 -11.32 14.37
CA GLU A 101 -5.86 -11.84 14.95
C GLU A 101 -5.05 -12.60 13.89
N ARG A 102 -5.72 -13.37 13.03
CA ARG A 102 -5.06 -14.06 11.91
C ARG A 102 -4.38 -13.08 10.97
N HIS A 103 -5.07 -11.99 10.63
CA HIS A 103 -4.49 -10.89 9.84
C HIS A 103 -3.27 -10.29 10.55
N TYR A 104 -3.35 -9.95 11.84
CA TYR A 104 -2.19 -9.41 12.55
C TYR A 104 -1.01 -10.38 12.67
N LEU A 105 -1.26 -11.69 12.68
CA LEU A 105 -0.22 -12.72 12.63
C LEU A 105 0.47 -12.77 11.26
N SER A 106 -0.26 -12.61 10.14
CA SER A 106 0.36 -12.57 8.82
C SER A 106 1.24 -11.31 8.62
N LEU A 107 0.93 -10.20 9.30
CA LEU A 107 1.79 -9.01 9.37
C LEU A 107 3.12 -9.22 10.14
N ASN A 108 3.50 -10.45 10.51
CA ASN A 108 4.89 -10.73 10.91
C ASN A 108 5.85 -10.72 9.72
N GLU A 109 5.33 -10.95 8.51
CA GLU A 109 6.06 -10.76 7.26
C GLU A 109 6.19 -9.28 6.91
N GLU A 110 7.17 -8.94 6.08
CA GLU A 110 7.44 -7.55 5.71
C GLU A 110 6.32 -6.96 4.84
N THR A 111 5.65 -5.93 5.38
CA THR A 111 4.59 -5.17 4.68
C THR A 111 5.04 -3.76 4.29
N GLY A 112 6.26 -3.36 4.67
CA GLY A 112 6.79 -2.01 4.43
C GLY A 112 5.99 -0.93 5.17
N GLY A 113 5.86 0.24 4.56
CA GLY A 113 5.11 1.39 5.09
C GLY A 113 3.68 1.44 4.57
N MET A 114 2.98 0.29 4.52
CA MET A 114 1.63 0.21 3.96
C MET A 114 0.65 1.14 4.71
N ASN A 115 0.72 1.15 6.04
CA ASN A 115 -0.04 2.06 6.89
C ASN A 115 0.19 3.54 6.52
N ASP A 116 1.45 3.97 6.39
CA ASP A 116 1.83 5.36 6.08
C ASP A 116 1.27 5.83 4.73
N VAL A 117 1.39 4.99 3.70
CA VAL A 117 0.83 5.29 2.37
C VAL A 117 -0.70 5.43 2.43
N LEU A 118 -1.38 4.56 3.17
CA LEU A 118 -2.84 4.60 3.32
C LEU A 118 -3.31 5.81 4.12
N TYR A 119 -2.59 6.21 5.18
CA TYR A 119 -2.88 7.44 5.93
C TYR A 119 -2.73 8.68 5.05
N LYS A 120 -1.67 8.75 4.24
CA LYS A 120 -1.47 9.86 3.30
C LYS A 120 -2.53 9.88 2.21
N LEU A 121 -2.95 8.71 1.70
CA LEU A 121 -4.04 8.63 0.74
C LEU A 121 -5.37 9.09 1.36
N TYR A 122 -5.64 8.76 2.61
CA TYR A 122 -6.80 9.28 3.34
C TYR A 122 -6.76 10.82 3.44
N ALA A 123 -5.61 11.41 3.75
CA ALA A 123 -5.45 12.86 3.78
C ALA A 123 -5.76 13.55 2.43
N VAL A 124 -5.50 12.85 1.31
CA VAL A 124 -5.80 13.33 -0.04
C VAL A 124 -7.26 13.14 -0.44
N THR A 125 -7.85 11.99 -0.10
CA THR A 125 -9.16 11.55 -0.65
C THR A 125 -10.33 11.75 0.31
N GLY A 126 -10.08 11.80 1.61
CA GLY A 126 -11.11 11.81 2.66
C GLY A 126 -11.89 10.50 2.82
N ASP A 127 -11.53 9.44 2.10
CA ASP A 127 -12.26 8.17 2.15
C ASP A 127 -11.88 7.35 3.39
N TRP A 128 -12.85 7.17 4.29
CA TRP A 128 -12.67 6.44 5.55
C TRP A 128 -12.21 4.98 5.35
N ARG A 129 -12.47 4.37 4.19
CA ARG A 129 -12.03 3.00 3.88
C ARG A 129 -10.51 2.91 3.85
N HIS A 130 -9.84 3.95 3.35
CA HIS A 130 -8.38 4.06 3.36
C HIS A 130 -7.84 4.15 4.79
N LEU A 131 -8.52 4.90 5.66
CA LEU A 131 -8.17 5.04 7.07
C LEU A 131 -8.34 3.71 7.83
N LEU A 132 -9.46 3.01 7.61
CA LEU A 132 -9.69 1.70 8.21
C LEU A 132 -8.61 0.70 7.80
N LEU A 133 -8.27 0.66 6.50
CA LEU A 133 -7.19 -0.21 6.04
C LEU A 133 -5.85 0.15 6.66
N ALA A 134 -5.54 1.45 6.77
CA ALA A 134 -4.31 1.92 7.43
C ALA A 134 -4.21 1.37 8.87
N HIS A 135 -5.29 1.44 9.63
CA HIS A 135 -5.37 0.88 10.98
C HIS A 135 -5.23 -0.65 11.00
N LEU A 136 -5.74 -1.36 10.00
CA LEU A 136 -5.55 -2.81 9.89
C LEU A 136 -4.10 -3.19 9.60
N PHE A 137 -3.30 -2.31 8.98
CA PHE A 137 -1.85 -2.49 8.82
C PHE A 137 -1.03 -1.98 10.02
N ASP A 138 -1.65 -1.25 10.96
CA ASP A 138 -1.03 -0.87 12.24
C ASP A 138 -1.08 -2.03 13.23
N LYS A 139 -0.06 -2.88 13.16
CA LYS A 139 0.08 -3.99 14.10
C LYS A 139 0.13 -3.48 15.55
N PRO A 140 -0.76 -3.94 16.46
CA PRO A 140 -0.77 -3.46 17.85
C PRO A 140 0.55 -3.66 18.60
N CYS A 141 1.32 -4.70 18.24
CA CYS A 141 2.60 -5.02 18.87
C CYS A 141 3.74 -4.06 18.46
N SER A 142 3.76 -3.54 17.22
CA SER A 142 4.82 -2.64 16.76
C SER A 142 4.68 -1.23 17.34
N LEU A 143 3.45 -0.71 17.44
CA LEU A 143 3.17 0.60 18.01
C LEU A 143 3.37 0.66 19.52
N ARG A 144 3.06 -0.42 20.25
CA ARG A 144 3.23 -0.46 21.72
C ARG A 144 4.69 -0.36 22.14
N LEU A 145 5.62 -1.01 21.42
CA LEU A 145 7.07 -0.91 21.68
C LEU A 145 7.62 0.49 21.37
N LEU A 146 7.11 1.17 20.34
CA LEU A 146 7.50 2.55 20.01
C LEU A 146 6.90 3.57 20.98
N ALA A 147 5.65 3.38 21.41
CA ALA A 147 5.01 4.21 22.43
C ALA A 147 5.79 4.15 23.76
N VAL A 148 6.27 2.97 24.15
CA VAL A 148 7.11 2.80 25.33
C VAL A 148 8.51 3.41 25.13
N LYS A 149 9.13 3.30 23.94
CA LYS A 149 10.44 3.90 23.66
C LYS A 149 10.44 5.44 23.58
N ARG A 150 9.32 6.08 23.22
CA ARG A 150 9.20 7.55 23.24
C ARG A 150 9.25 8.14 24.66
N GLN A 151 8.97 7.34 25.69
CA GLN A 151 9.05 7.78 27.09
C GLN A 151 10.51 7.83 27.61
N ILE A 152 11.46 7.16 26.95
CA ILE A 152 12.85 7.01 27.43
C ILE A 152 13.79 8.09 26.83
N LEU A 153 13.37 8.81 25.78
CA LEU A 153 14.20 9.82 25.11
C LEU A 153 13.96 11.27 25.58
N VAL A 154 13.25 11.49 26.69
CA VAL A 154 13.04 12.83 27.30
C VAL A 154 13.64 12.93 28.72
N THR A 155 14.61 12.07 29.03
CA THR A 155 15.44 12.25 30.22
C THR A 155 16.89 12.05 29.86
N HIS A 156 17.54 13.12 29.39
CA HIS A 156 18.87 13.56 29.81
C HIS A 156 19.13 14.98 29.29
#